data_AF-A0A0M4EVA5-F1
#
_entry.id   AF-A0A0M4EVA5-F1
#
_cell.length_a   1.000
_cell.length_b   1.000
_cell.length_c   1.000
_cell.angle_alpha   90.00
_cell.angle_beta   90.00
_cell.angle_gamma   90.00
#
_symmetry.space_group_name_H-M   'P 1'
#
loop_
_entity.id
_entity.type
_entity.pdbx_description
1 polymer ?
#
loop_
_entity_poly.entity_id
_entity_poly.type
_entity_poly.pdbx_seq_one_letter_code
_entity_poly.pdbx_strand_id
1 'polypeptide(L)'
;MENPPVAIHKRGVRDTGIMINGQYVEIAEKIPDIIVPDLTGCKLKPYVSYKAPEVVQSEFTSLDLFNAVYSKKIIEDFKAGKLASDGSAIEPSPNEQLTPEEALQGARKTGSDIF
;
A
#
# COMPACT_ATOMS: atom_id res chain seq x y z
N MET A 1 3.55 -18.82 37.10
CA MET A 1 2.10 -18.84 36.82
C MET A 1 1.83 -20.17 36.15
N GLU A 2 1.09 -21.08 36.79
CA GLU A 2 0.83 -22.41 36.24
C GLU A 2 -0.03 -22.29 34.98
N ASN A 3 0.35 -23.03 33.94
CA ASN A 3 -0.46 -23.14 32.74
C ASN A 3 -1.80 -23.80 33.11
N PRO A 4 -2.92 -23.35 32.54
CA PRO A 4 -4.20 -23.99 32.79
C PRO A 4 -4.11 -25.49 32.42
N PRO A 5 -4.81 -26.38 33.15
CA PRO A 5 -4.75 -27.83 32.93
C PRO A 5 -5.22 -28.24 31.53
N VAL A 6 -5.89 -27.33 30.82
CA VAL A 6 -6.26 -27.45 29.41
C VAL A 6 -5.86 -26.17 28.68
N ALA A 7 -5.25 -26.31 27.50
CA ALA A 7 -4.88 -25.18 26.67
C ALA A 7 -6.13 -24.39 26.22
N ILE A 8 -6.09 -23.06 26.36
CA ILE A 8 -7.17 -22.18 25.91
C ILE A 8 -7.15 -22.13 24.39
N HIS A 9 -8.21 -22.64 23.76
CA HIS A 9 -8.34 -22.65 22.31
C HIS A 9 -8.92 -21.32 21.78
N LYS A 10 -8.10 -20.53 21.08
CA LYS A 10 -8.45 -19.17 20.62
C LYS A 10 -9.32 -19.10 19.35
N ARG A 11 -9.59 -20.23 18.69
CA ARG A 11 -10.44 -20.29 17.47
C ARG A 11 -10.02 -19.29 16.37
N GLY A 12 -8.72 -19.01 16.24
CA GLY A 12 -8.17 -18.12 15.20
C GLY A 12 -8.17 -16.62 15.54
N VAL A 13 -8.64 -16.21 16.72
CA VAL A 13 -8.59 -14.81 17.17
C VAL A 13 -7.13 -14.40 17.40
N ARG A 14 -6.70 -13.29 16.78
CA ARG A 14 -5.40 -12.66 17.02
C ARG A 14 -5.47 -11.78 18.27
N ASP A 15 -4.43 -11.82 19.09
CA ASP A 15 -4.38 -11.04 20.34
C ASP A 15 -4.12 -9.55 20.09
N THR A 16 -4.90 -8.69 20.74
CA THR A 16 -4.76 -7.23 20.74
C THR A 16 -3.87 -6.72 21.89
N GLY A 17 -3.33 -7.61 22.71
CA GLY A 17 -2.63 -7.27 23.94
C GLY A 17 -1.71 -8.39 24.44
N ILE A 18 -1.24 -8.27 25.67
CA ILE A 18 -0.36 -9.24 26.33
C ILE A 18 -0.79 -9.44 27.80
N MET A 19 -0.45 -10.59 28.37
CA MET A 19 -0.68 -10.86 29.80
C MET A 19 0.50 -10.35 30.62
N ILE A 20 0.24 -9.47 31.59
CA ILE A 20 1.23 -8.96 32.56
C ILE A 20 0.69 -9.24 33.97
N ASN A 21 1.44 -9.99 34.79
CA ASN A 21 1.05 -10.32 36.18
C ASN A 21 -0.36 -10.92 36.33
N GLY A 22 -0.79 -11.71 35.33
CA GLY A 22 -2.13 -12.33 35.32
C GLY A 22 -3.27 -11.42 34.88
N GLN A 23 -2.98 -10.17 34.51
CA GLN A 23 -3.94 -9.25 33.92
C GLN A 23 -3.67 -9.09 32.41
N TYR A 24 -4.72 -9.12 31.60
CA TYR A 24 -4.61 -8.80 30.18
C TYR A 24 -4.51 -7.29 30.00
N VAL A 25 -3.45 -6.85 29.33
CA VAL A 25 -3.20 -5.44 29.01
C VAL A 25 -3.31 -5.27 27.49
N GLU A 26 -4.28 -4.48 27.06
CA GLU A 26 -4.50 -4.15 25.64
C GLU A 26 -3.41 -3.18 25.15
N ILE A 27 -3.02 -3.35 23.89
CA ILE A 27 -2.06 -2.48 23.19
C ILE A 27 -2.81 -1.83 22.04
N ALA A 28 -3.01 -0.52 22.10
CA ALA A 28 -3.85 0.21 21.15
C ALA A 28 -3.41 0.00 19.69
N GLU A 29 -2.09 -0.03 19.44
CA GLU A 29 -1.51 -0.22 18.10
C GLU A 29 -1.72 -1.64 17.52
N LYS A 30 -2.17 -2.60 18.34
CA LYS A 30 -2.54 -3.96 17.88
C LYS A 30 -4.02 -4.09 17.57
N ILE A 31 -4.84 -3.11 17.92
CA ILE A 31 -6.27 -3.09 17.60
C ILE A 31 -6.39 -2.56 16.16
N PRO A 32 -6.97 -3.32 15.22
CA PRO A 32 -7.10 -2.87 13.84
C PRO A 32 -8.12 -1.73 13.74
N ASP A 33 -7.70 -0.61 13.16
CA ASP A 33 -8.58 0.51 12.84
C ASP A 33 -9.27 0.29 11.48
N ILE A 34 -10.58 0.50 11.44
CA ILE A 34 -11.34 0.52 10.19
C ILE A 34 -11.35 1.96 9.66
N ILE A 35 -10.54 2.22 8.64
CA ILE A 35 -10.48 3.53 8.00
C ILE A 35 -11.65 3.68 7.03
N VAL A 36 -12.69 4.40 7.44
CA VAL A 36 -13.91 4.63 6.64
C VAL A 36 -13.82 6.02 5.95
N PRO A 37 -13.76 6.09 4.61
CA PRO A 37 -13.78 7.37 3.91
C PRO A 37 -15.18 8.00 3.91
N ASP A 38 -15.25 9.32 3.77
CA ASP A 38 -16.52 10.01 3.52
C ASP A 38 -17.03 9.67 2.11
N LEU A 39 -18.24 9.15 2.03
CA LEU A 39 -18.89 8.73 0.78
C LEU A 39 -19.88 9.77 0.25
N THR A 40 -19.94 10.97 0.85
CA THR A 40 -20.77 12.07 0.37
C THR A 40 -20.40 12.41 -1.07
N GLY A 41 -21.37 12.27 -1.99
CA GLY A 41 -21.16 12.52 -3.42
C GLY A 41 -20.49 11.38 -4.21
N CYS A 42 -20.25 10.21 -3.59
CA CYS A 42 -19.71 9.05 -4.31
C CYS A 42 -20.69 8.56 -5.39
N LYS A 43 -20.26 8.66 -6.66
CA LYS A 43 -21.07 8.28 -7.84
C LYS A 43 -21.03 6.78 -8.11
N LEU A 44 -19.98 6.09 -7.67
CA LEU A 44 -19.80 4.66 -7.88
C LEU A 44 -20.89 3.87 -7.16
N LYS A 45 -21.35 2.79 -7.78
CA LYS A 45 -22.38 1.89 -7.24
C LYS A 45 -21.82 0.47 -7.18
N PRO A 46 -22.34 -0.39 -6.29
CA PRO A 46 -21.89 -1.79 -6.17
C PRO A 46 -22.10 -2.62 -7.44
N TYR A 47 -22.98 -2.17 -8.35
CA TYR A 47 -23.32 -2.86 -9.58
C TYR A 47 -23.15 -1.94 -10.78
N VAL A 48 -22.79 -2.54 -11.92
CA VAL A 48 -22.61 -1.86 -13.21
C VAL A 48 -23.75 -2.25 -14.14
N SER A 49 -24.13 -1.34 -15.04
CA SER A 49 -25.18 -1.58 -16.05
C SER A 49 -24.70 -2.53 -17.14
N TYR A 50 -25.58 -3.42 -17.59
CA TYR A 50 -25.36 -4.27 -18.78
C TYR A 50 -25.17 -3.47 -20.08
N LYS A 51 -25.49 -2.17 -20.09
CA LYS A 51 -25.26 -1.29 -21.25
C LYS A 51 -23.79 -0.82 -21.36
N ALA A 52 -22.95 -1.10 -20.36
CA ALA A 52 -21.54 -0.75 -20.43
C ALA A 52 -20.87 -1.53 -21.57
N PRO A 53 -19.94 -0.91 -22.33
CA PRO A 53 -19.21 -1.60 -23.38
C PRO A 53 -18.33 -2.71 -22.77
N GLU A 54 -18.14 -3.77 -23.54
CA GLU A 54 -17.19 -4.82 -23.18
C GLU A 54 -15.76 -4.28 -23.32
N VAL A 55 -14.97 -4.42 -22.26
CA VAL A 55 -13.57 -3.97 -22.20
C VAL A 55 -12.71 -5.18 -21.89
N VAL A 56 -11.72 -5.46 -22.75
CA VAL A 56 -10.69 -6.46 -22.49
C VAL A 56 -9.52 -5.77 -21.81
N GLN A 57 -9.29 -6.10 -20.53
CA GLN A 57 -8.17 -5.59 -19.77
C GLN A 57 -7.02 -6.59 -19.81
N SER A 58 -5.85 -6.15 -20.27
CA SER A 58 -4.61 -6.93 -20.18
C SER A 58 -4.08 -6.94 -18.75
N GLU A 59 -3.22 -7.92 -18.44
CA GLU A 59 -2.49 -7.95 -17.18
C GLU A 59 -1.69 -6.65 -16.99
N PHE A 60 -1.75 -6.09 -15.77
CA PHE A 60 -1.01 -4.88 -15.42
C PHE A 60 0.42 -5.24 -15.01
N THR A 61 1.40 -4.74 -15.76
CA THR A 61 2.81 -5.07 -15.58
C THR A 61 3.60 -3.94 -14.92
N SER A 62 4.80 -4.24 -14.42
CA SER A 62 5.74 -3.22 -13.92
C SER A 62 6.13 -2.20 -15.00
N LEU A 63 6.14 -2.61 -16.27
CA LEU A 63 6.38 -1.72 -17.41
C LEU A 63 5.24 -0.72 -17.59
N ASP A 64 3.98 -1.13 -17.40
CA ASP A 64 2.82 -0.24 -17.48
C ASP A 64 2.88 0.83 -16.39
N LEU A 65 3.24 0.43 -15.16
CA LEU A 65 3.45 1.36 -14.06
C LEU A 65 4.61 2.34 -14.35
N PHE A 66 5.73 1.82 -14.86
CA PHE A 66 6.87 2.67 -15.25
C PHE A 66 6.46 3.69 -16.31
N ASN A 67 5.72 3.25 -17.31
CA ASN A 67 5.24 4.10 -18.39
C ASN A 67 4.25 5.16 -17.89
N ALA A 68 3.35 4.81 -16.98
CA ALA A 68 2.38 5.73 -16.41
C ALA A 68 3.02 6.83 -15.53
N VAL A 69 4.08 6.49 -14.78
CA VAL A 69 4.66 7.38 -13.76
C VAL A 69 5.92 8.12 -14.24
N TYR A 70 6.86 7.42 -14.88
CA TYR A 70 8.21 7.94 -15.13
C TYR A 70 8.49 8.27 -16.60
N SER A 71 7.92 7.51 -17.55
CA SER A 71 8.34 7.59 -18.96
C SER A 71 8.23 8.99 -19.55
N LYS A 72 7.13 9.70 -19.28
CA LYS A 72 6.88 11.04 -19.82
C LYS A 72 8.00 12.00 -19.46
N LYS A 73 8.38 12.05 -18.18
CA LYS A 73 9.41 12.95 -17.70
C LYS A 73 10.78 12.58 -18.27
N ILE A 74 11.15 11.31 -18.24
CA ILE A 74 12.45 10.86 -18.77
C ILE A 74 12.61 11.23 -20.25
N ILE A 75 11.54 11.10 -21.06
CA ILE A 75 11.55 11.50 -22.46
C ILE A 75 11.74 13.02 -22.61
N GLU A 76 11.09 13.82 -21.76
CA GLU A 76 11.23 15.28 -21.75
C GLU A 76 12.66 15.70 -21.38
N ASP A 77 13.24 15.11 -20.33
CA ASP A 77 14.61 15.39 -19.89
C ASP A 77 15.65 14.96 -20.93
N PHE A 78 15.43 13.82 -21.58
CA PHE A 78 16.29 13.36 -22.68
C PHE A 78 16.27 14.36 -23.86
N LYS A 79 15.07 14.82 -24.27
CA LYS A 79 14.94 15.81 -25.35
C LYS A 79 15.52 17.17 -24.99
N ALA A 80 15.42 17.57 -23.72
CA ALA A 80 15.94 18.83 -23.21
C ALA A 80 17.44 18.80 -22.90
N GLY A 81 18.11 17.65 -23.00
CA GLY A 81 19.52 17.50 -22.64
C GLY A 81 19.77 17.68 -21.13
N LYS A 82 18.76 17.42 -20.29
CA LYS A 82 18.83 17.57 -18.82
C LYS A 82 19.21 16.27 -18.11
N LEU A 83 19.89 15.37 -18.82
CA LEU A 83 20.45 14.16 -18.23
C LEU A 83 21.94 14.39 -17.97
N ALA A 84 22.42 13.91 -16.83
CA ALA A 84 23.83 13.92 -16.51
C ALA A 84 24.59 12.90 -17.38
N SER A 85 25.92 12.94 -17.33
CA SER A 85 26.78 12.07 -18.15
C SER A 85 26.61 10.56 -17.88
N ASP A 86 26.06 10.20 -16.71
CA ASP A 86 25.73 8.84 -16.30
C ASP A 86 24.29 8.42 -16.66
N GLY A 87 23.51 9.30 -17.29
CA GLY A 87 22.12 9.07 -17.66
C GLY A 87 21.12 9.35 -16.53
N SER A 88 21.56 9.85 -15.38
CA SER A 88 20.67 10.28 -14.29
C SER A 88 20.00 11.62 -14.60
N ALA A 89 18.82 11.85 -14.02
CA ALA A 89 18.13 13.13 -14.17
C ALA A 89 18.83 14.20 -13.31
N ILE A 90 19.13 15.36 -13.90
CA ILE A 90 19.71 16.50 -13.17
C ILE A 90 18.71 17.07 -12.15
N GLU A 91 17.43 17.07 -12.50
CA GLU A 91 16.32 17.53 -11.66
C GLU A 91 15.35 16.36 -11.40
N PRO A 92 15.68 15.41 -10.49
CA PRO A 92 14.88 14.20 -10.30
C PRO A 92 13.50 14.51 -9.70
N SER A 93 12.48 13.73 -10.08
CA SER A 93 11.12 13.90 -9.58
C SER A 93 11.03 13.37 -8.15
N PRO A 94 10.00 13.72 -7.36
CA PRO A 94 9.84 13.20 -6.00
C PRO A 94 9.89 11.66 -5.96
N ASN A 95 9.33 11.00 -6.99
CA ASN A 95 9.32 9.55 -7.09
C ASN A 95 10.69 8.96 -7.49
N GLU A 96 11.47 9.68 -8.31
CA GLU A 96 12.84 9.28 -8.70
C GLU A 96 13.84 9.48 -7.57
N GLN A 97 13.57 10.40 -6.64
CA GLN A 97 14.43 10.67 -5.49
C GLN A 97 14.29 9.62 -4.38
N LEU A 98 13.22 8.81 -4.39
CA LEU A 98 13.00 7.80 -3.37
C LEU A 98 14.12 6.76 -3.37
N THR A 99 14.73 6.56 -2.22
CA THR A 99 15.67 5.43 -2.04
C THR A 99 14.89 4.10 -2.00
N PRO A 100 15.54 2.97 -2.32
CA PRO A 100 14.89 1.65 -2.23
C PRO A 100 14.32 1.36 -0.84
N GLU A 101 14.99 1.83 0.22
CA GLU A 101 14.55 1.66 1.60
C GLU A 101 13.31 2.49 1.92
N GLU A 102 13.27 3.76 1.49
CA GLU A 102 12.10 4.64 1.68
C GLU A 102 10.90 4.15 0.88
N ALA A 103 11.13 3.68 -0.35
CA ALA A 103 10.10 3.07 -1.18
C ALA A 103 9.52 1.81 -0.51
N LEU A 104 10.39 0.95 0.04
CA LEU A 104 9.96 -0.23 0.78
C LEU A 104 9.20 0.12 2.06
N GLN A 105 9.69 1.10 2.83
CA GLN A 105 8.99 1.58 4.02
C GLN A 105 7.61 2.12 3.67
N GLY A 106 7.50 2.91 2.59
CA GLY A 106 6.23 3.41 2.06
C GLY A 106 5.28 2.28 1.66
N ALA A 107 5.79 1.29 0.94
CA ALA A 107 5.02 0.11 0.53
C ALA A 107 4.56 -0.74 1.72
N ARG A 108 5.26 -0.67 2.87
CA ARG A 108 4.92 -1.40 4.10
C ARG A 108 4.12 -0.58 5.11
N LYS A 109 3.75 0.66 4.80
CA LYS A 109 2.95 1.49 5.72
C LYS A 109 1.57 0.86 5.95
N THR A 110 1.05 1.03 7.16
CA THR A 110 -0.31 0.63 7.52
C THR A 110 -1.32 1.28 6.55
N GLY A 111 -2.16 0.47 5.92
CA GLY A 111 -3.10 0.90 4.88
C GLY A 111 -2.58 0.79 3.45
N SER A 112 -1.38 0.25 3.23
CA SER A 112 -0.95 -0.20 1.91
C SER A 112 -1.46 -1.62 1.60
N ASP A 113 -1.57 -1.94 0.31
CA ASP A 113 -2.09 -3.23 -0.19
C ASP A 113 -1.19 -4.44 0.11
N ILE A 114 -0.04 -4.24 0.76
CA ILE A 114 0.91 -5.32 1.08
C ILE A 114 0.52 -6.07 2.38
N PHE A 115 -0.33 -5.49 3.24
CA PHE A 115 -0.69 -6.08 4.54
C PHE A 115 -2.16 -5.93 4.93
#